data_AF-A0A7V6VMB3-F1
#
_entry.id   AF-A0A7V6VMB3-F1
#
_cell.length_a   1.000
_cell.length_b   1.000
_cell.length_c   1.000
_cell.angle_alpha   90.00
_cell.angle_beta   90.00
_cell.angle_gamma   90.00
#
_symmetry.space_group_name_H-M   'P 1'
#
loop_
_entity.id
_entity.type
_entity.pdbx_description
1 polymer ?
#
loop_
_entity_poly.entity_id
_entity_poly.type
_entity_poly.pdbx_seq_one_letter_code
_entity_poly.pdbx_strand_id
1 'polypeptide(L)'
;MYCHNCGTSLPSETEFCPFCGTNLKNEQSNTIPEKNTITSAHVPNSFTPNTPSVLGRTETTDMETEQIFPAEMSRVEASPVRAYGAPPYEMRNEQAPRYGIDPKSPAPKKKKSKKVKLFLTAGIVLVVVVAGVLITFFMINKKKQARYDEGTALLESGDYEQAQKIFLELENFSDSSDKANDAQKGLDYESAVKKMEKGQFDKAKSAFEELGDYKDSVKLAAKCQHAMDYESAKALYEAGNYKEAEPLFKSAKDYLDAEKLAAECRKAMDYESAKALYEAGNYAEAEALFKNAADYLDAKELAAQCNAKVNYDKAKSLMEAGDYVSAKELLAKLDSTIIPDKDALIKECDNMPKYLDAKKLLEEGKNYDAYKIFKGLGSFLDSSKLASDCTIPMPKTGVTYRNKDYSGTRCSLVIKPPTSDGSTTYIKLYAENGAHVASIFINAGGKAKIKLPPGKYRIKAAYSFGSWFGEKDMFGDEGFYQVLKMSATSDLFQFKANYEYTLSLRTSKAGNVTTNKENRKDF
;
A
#
# COMPACT_ATOMS: atom_id res chain seq x y z
N MET A 1 -30.79 27.30 22.09
CA MET A 1 -30.56 25.89 21.69
C MET A 1 -29.21 25.80 21.00
N TYR A 2 -28.59 24.63 20.89
CA TYR A 2 -27.33 24.46 20.14
C TYR A 2 -27.60 23.67 18.87
N CYS A 3 -26.93 24.02 17.77
CA CYS A 3 -26.94 23.19 16.58
C CYS A 3 -26.18 21.89 16.86
N HIS A 4 -26.81 20.73 16.70
CA HIS A 4 -26.18 19.43 16.93
C HIS A 4 -25.00 19.16 15.99
N ASN A 5 -24.99 19.78 14.81
CA ASN A 5 -23.94 19.58 13.81
C ASN A 5 -22.71 20.47 14.08
N CYS A 6 -22.89 21.75 14.38
CA CYS A 6 -21.76 22.70 14.50
C CYS A 6 -21.56 23.29 15.90
N GLY A 7 -22.38 22.92 16.88
CA GLY A 7 -22.26 23.38 18.27
C GLY A 7 -22.57 24.87 18.50
N THR A 8 -23.00 25.60 17.48
CA THR A 8 -23.27 27.04 17.60
C THR A 8 -24.53 27.31 18.43
N SER A 9 -24.47 28.27 19.34
CA SER A 9 -25.62 28.76 20.12
C SER A 9 -26.56 29.55 19.23
N LEU A 10 -27.84 29.15 19.22
CA LEU A 10 -28.89 29.74 18.39
C LEU A 10 -30.12 30.14 19.23
N PRO A 11 -30.85 31.18 18.81
CA PRO A 11 -32.17 31.50 19.36
C PRO A 11 -33.11 30.29 19.29
N SER A 12 -34.03 30.19 20.25
CA SER A 12 -34.95 29.04 20.40
C SER A 12 -35.94 28.84 19.25
N GLU A 13 -36.13 29.84 18.39
CA GLU A 13 -37.08 29.80 17.26
C GLU A 13 -36.39 29.60 15.89
N THR A 14 -35.11 29.22 15.90
CA THR A 14 -34.32 29.07 14.68
C THR A 14 -34.66 27.74 13.99
N GLU A 15 -35.20 27.78 12.78
CA GLU A 15 -35.52 26.55 12.02
C GLU A 15 -34.29 25.95 11.32
N PHE A 16 -33.34 26.78 10.93
CA PHE A 16 -32.12 26.39 10.21
C PHE A 16 -30.90 27.08 10.79
N CYS A 17 -29.81 26.33 11.00
CA CYS A 17 -28.56 26.91 11.47
C CYS A 17 -27.96 27.84 10.39
N PRO A 18 -27.78 29.14 10.65
CA PRO A 18 -27.23 30.09 9.67
C PRO A 18 -25.76 29.86 9.35
N PHE A 19 -25.05 29.03 10.13
CA PHE A 19 -23.63 28.75 9.95
C PHE A 19 -23.36 27.48 9.13
N CYS A 20 -24.21 26.46 9.23
CA CYS A 20 -24.00 25.17 8.54
C CYS A 20 -25.21 24.66 7.76
N GLY A 21 -26.34 25.38 7.75
CA GLY A 21 -27.55 25.01 7.01
C GLY A 21 -28.38 23.89 7.63
N THR A 22 -27.99 23.36 8.79
CA THR A 22 -28.67 22.22 9.44
C THR A 22 -30.09 22.59 9.88
N ASN A 23 -31.09 21.80 9.48
CA ASN A 23 -32.49 21.94 9.93
C ASN A 23 -32.65 21.44 11.37
N LEU A 24 -33.28 22.24 12.22
CA LEU A 24 -33.37 22.01 13.67
C LEU A 24 -34.76 21.50 14.12
N LYS A 25 -35.72 21.32 13.20
CA LYS A 25 -37.11 20.94 13.53
C LYS A 25 -37.38 19.45 13.73
N ASN A 26 -36.41 18.57 13.49
CA ASN A 26 -36.59 17.12 13.65
C ASN A 26 -35.62 16.59 14.71
N GLU A 27 -35.99 16.64 15.99
CA GLU A 27 -35.52 15.72 17.04
C GLU A 27 -36.21 16.02 18.38
N GLN A 28 -37.47 15.59 18.51
CA GLN A 28 -38.06 15.27 19.80
C GLN A 28 -37.94 13.77 20.03
N SER A 29 -36.83 13.31 20.60
CA SER A 29 -36.78 12.15 21.51
C SER A 29 -35.32 11.80 21.83
N ASN A 30 -34.80 12.24 22.97
CA ASN A 30 -34.42 11.30 24.01
C ASN A 30 -33.87 12.00 25.26
N THR A 31 -34.27 11.42 26.37
CA THR A 31 -34.20 11.83 27.75
C THR A 31 -32.79 11.88 28.34
N ILE A 32 -32.56 12.90 29.17
CA ILE A 32 -31.44 13.06 30.11
C ILE A 32 -31.63 12.09 31.29
N PRO A 33 -30.56 11.50 31.85
CA PRO A 33 -30.50 11.24 33.29
C PRO A 33 -29.44 12.09 33.99
N GLU A 34 -29.68 12.21 35.28
CA GLU A 34 -29.39 13.31 36.18
C GLU A 34 -27.93 13.51 36.64
N LYS A 35 -27.74 14.72 37.18
CA LYS A 35 -26.68 15.15 38.09
C LYS A 35 -26.29 14.08 39.12
N ASN A 36 -24.98 13.97 39.36
CA ASN A 36 -24.49 13.74 40.71
C ASN A 36 -23.30 14.63 41.02
N THR A 37 -23.41 15.30 42.16
CA THR A 37 -22.48 16.26 42.75
C THR A 37 -21.75 15.55 43.89
N ILE A 38 -20.44 15.35 43.84
CA ILE A 38 -19.61 15.03 45.03
C ILE A 38 -18.24 15.71 44.91
N THR A 39 -18.13 16.80 45.66
CA THR A 39 -17.08 17.19 46.62
C THR A 39 -15.59 17.19 46.25
N SER A 40 -15.04 18.40 46.42
CA SER A 40 -13.66 18.81 46.67
C SER A 40 -12.86 17.92 47.65
N ALA A 41 -11.62 17.62 47.28
CA ALA A 41 -10.51 17.43 48.22
C ALA A 41 -9.22 18.05 47.66
N HIS A 42 -8.40 18.55 48.57
CA HIS A 42 -7.36 19.55 48.40
C HIS A 42 -5.97 18.89 48.56
N VAL A 43 -5.08 19.04 47.55
CA VAL A 43 -3.60 19.30 47.63
C VAL A 43 -2.70 18.14 48.17
N PRO A 44 -1.37 18.00 47.83
CA PRO A 44 -0.46 18.90 47.08
C PRO A 44 0.40 18.30 45.94
N ASN A 45 0.92 19.27 45.17
CA ASN A 45 2.15 19.24 44.37
C ASN A 45 3.36 18.57 45.03
N SER A 46 4.12 17.80 44.24
CA SER A 46 5.55 18.06 43.98
C SER A 46 6.04 17.06 42.94
N PHE A 47 6.62 17.51 41.83
CA PHE A 47 7.74 16.84 41.16
C PHE A 47 8.32 17.78 40.09
N THR A 48 9.55 18.21 40.32
CA THR A 48 10.41 18.99 39.44
C THR A 48 10.90 18.15 38.26
N PRO A 49 11.02 18.69 37.03
CA PRO A 49 11.82 18.06 35.99
C PRO A 49 13.26 18.61 35.98
N ASN A 50 14.22 17.70 36.15
CA ASN A 50 15.63 17.94 35.87
C ASN A 50 15.85 18.02 34.34
N THR A 51 16.35 19.15 33.88
CA THR A 51 17.14 19.28 32.65
C THR A 51 18.53 18.64 32.83
N PRO A 52 19.16 18.21 31.73
CA PRO A 52 20.39 18.91 31.38
C PRO A 52 20.47 19.29 29.90
N SER A 53 20.88 20.54 29.67
CA SER A 53 21.49 21.00 28.42
C SER A 53 22.98 20.67 28.45
N VAL A 54 23.54 20.12 27.37
CA VAL A 54 24.97 20.24 27.08
C VAL A 54 25.18 20.46 25.58
N LEU A 55 25.76 21.62 25.29
CA LEU A 55 26.44 22.01 24.05
C LEU A 55 27.68 21.14 23.82
N GLY A 56 27.95 20.75 22.57
CA GLY A 56 29.22 20.16 22.18
C GLY A 56 29.40 20.16 20.67
N ARG A 57 30.05 21.21 20.15
CA ARG A 57 30.54 21.36 18.78
C ARG A 57 32.00 20.93 18.75
N THR A 58 32.38 20.06 17.80
CA THR A 58 33.75 19.82 17.28
C THR A 58 33.56 19.14 15.92
N GLU A 59 33.81 19.82 14.80
CA GLU A 59 35.07 19.85 14.04
C GLU A 59 35.45 18.51 13.37
N THR A 60 35.14 18.47 12.06
CA THR A 60 35.93 17.98 10.91
C THR A 60 37.02 16.92 11.14
N THR A 61 36.86 15.80 10.43
CA THR A 61 37.98 15.15 9.72
C THR A 61 37.47 14.57 8.41
N ASP A 62 38.15 14.98 7.34
CA ASP A 62 38.07 14.49 5.98
C ASP A 62 38.37 12.98 5.89
N MET A 63 37.60 12.27 5.08
CA MET A 63 38.05 11.05 4.41
C MET A 63 37.44 11.02 3.01
N GLU A 64 38.27 11.43 2.05
CA GLU A 64 38.17 11.05 0.65
C GLU A 64 38.11 9.53 0.51
N THR A 65 37.25 9.03 -0.38
CA THR A 65 37.57 7.83 -1.17
C THR A 65 36.74 7.80 -2.45
N GLU A 66 37.43 8.21 -3.52
CA GLU A 66 37.43 7.69 -4.90
C GLU A 66 36.11 7.29 -5.59
N GLN A 67 35.75 8.13 -6.57
CA GLN A 67 35.07 7.73 -7.79
C GLN A 67 35.98 6.84 -8.65
N ILE A 68 35.48 5.68 -9.10
CA ILE A 68 35.99 4.99 -10.30
C ILE A 68 34.81 4.45 -11.12
N PHE A 69 34.47 5.17 -12.19
CA PHE A 69 34.04 4.60 -13.48
C PHE A 69 35.18 4.88 -14.45
N PRO A 70 35.52 3.97 -15.40
CA PRO A 70 34.93 4.15 -16.73
C PRO A 70 34.83 2.88 -17.64
N ALA A 71 34.09 3.12 -18.74
CA ALA A 71 34.30 2.68 -20.13
C ALA A 71 33.85 1.28 -20.62
N GLU A 72 32.74 1.30 -21.38
CA GLU A 72 32.59 1.02 -22.82
C GLU A 72 33.42 -0.05 -23.58
N MET A 73 32.71 -0.60 -24.60
CA MET A 73 33.06 -1.55 -25.68
C MET A 73 32.85 -3.03 -25.32
N SER A 74 32.16 -3.87 -26.11
CA SER A 74 31.99 -3.86 -27.56
C SER A 74 30.71 -4.56 -28.04
N ARG A 75 30.14 -3.94 -29.09
CA ARG A 75 29.19 -4.41 -30.09
C ARG A 75 29.56 -5.78 -30.71
N VAL A 76 28.61 -6.71 -30.79
CA VAL A 76 28.54 -7.73 -31.86
C VAL A 76 27.08 -7.86 -32.28
N GLU A 77 26.81 -7.52 -33.54
CA GLU A 77 25.51 -7.68 -34.20
C GLU A 77 25.41 -9.01 -34.95
N ALA A 78 24.16 -9.50 -35.02
CA ALA A 78 23.51 -10.26 -36.08
C ALA A 78 23.82 -11.76 -36.29
N SER A 79 22.84 -12.63 -36.00
CA SER A 79 21.91 -13.15 -37.05
C SER A 79 20.90 -14.19 -36.50
N PRO A 80 19.76 -14.41 -37.20
CA PRO A 80 18.52 -14.87 -36.59
C PRO A 80 18.31 -16.39 -36.64
N VAL A 81 17.73 -16.96 -35.58
CA VAL A 81 17.28 -18.36 -35.57
C VAL A 81 15.79 -18.41 -35.89
N ARG A 82 15.50 -19.10 -36.99
CA ARG A 82 14.18 -19.34 -37.57
C ARG A 82 13.33 -20.26 -36.68
N ALA A 83 12.07 -19.88 -36.51
CA ALA A 83 11.01 -20.74 -36.03
C ALA A 83 10.70 -21.85 -37.06
N TYR A 84 10.51 -23.09 -36.57
CA TYR A 84 9.88 -24.16 -37.34
C TYR A 84 8.64 -24.64 -36.60
N GLY A 85 7.48 -24.21 -37.09
CA GLY A 85 6.22 -24.94 -36.94
C GLY A 85 6.10 -25.99 -38.04
N ALA A 86 5.47 -27.11 -37.70
CA ALA A 86 4.97 -28.14 -38.61
C ALA A 86 3.42 -28.07 -38.61
N PRO A 87 2.71 -28.89 -39.41
CA PRO A 87 2.72 -29.11 -40.87
C PRO A 87 1.31 -28.76 -41.44
N PRO A 88 0.91 -29.05 -42.71
CA PRO A 88 0.63 -30.42 -43.20
C PRO A 88 0.90 -30.65 -44.71
N TYR A 89 1.10 -31.90 -45.15
CA TYR A 89 0.71 -32.27 -46.51
C TYR A 89 0.26 -33.72 -46.63
N GLU A 90 -0.83 -33.87 -47.38
CA GLU A 90 -1.47 -35.10 -47.81
C GLU A 90 -0.78 -35.72 -49.04
N MET A 91 -1.16 -36.98 -49.26
CA MET A 91 -0.84 -37.93 -50.31
C MET A 91 -0.75 -37.40 -51.75
N ARG A 92 0.25 -37.89 -52.51
CA ARG A 92 0.07 -38.45 -53.86
C ARG A 92 1.28 -39.29 -54.32
N ASN A 93 1.03 -40.58 -54.51
CA ASN A 93 1.34 -41.45 -55.67
C ASN A 93 2.60 -41.16 -56.51
N GLU A 94 3.53 -42.12 -56.63
CA GLU A 94 4.02 -42.69 -57.92
C GLU A 94 5.16 -43.72 -57.75
N GLN A 95 4.83 -44.95 -58.14
CA GLN A 95 5.56 -45.91 -58.99
C GLN A 95 7.08 -46.15 -58.86
N ALA A 96 7.39 -47.45 -58.76
CA ALA A 96 8.70 -48.11 -58.76
C ALA A 96 9.44 -48.11 -60.11
N PRO A 97 10.76 -48.38 -60.10
CA PRO A 97 11.46 -49.10 -61.18
C PRO A 97 11.97 -50.47 -60.66
N ARG A 98 11.58 -51.62 -61.24
CA ARG A 98 12.16 -52.30 -62.42
C ARG A 98 13.70 -52.42 -62.41
N TYR A 99 14.20 -53.60 -62.04
CA TYR A 99 15.52 -54.11 -62.46
C TYR A 99 15.34 -55.16 -63.56
N GLY A 100 16.11 -54.99 -64.64
CA GLY A 100 16.05 -55.74 -65.89
C GLY A 100 16.82 -57.07 -65.90
N ILE A 101 16.51 -57.86 -66.92
CA ILE A 101 16.97 -59.21 -67.22
C ILE A 101 17.96 -59.15 -68.41
N ASP A 102 18.84 -60.16 -68.50
CA ASP A 102 19.38 -60.87 -69.69
C ASP A 102 20.91 -60.77 -69.92
N PRO A 103 21.60 -61.74 -70.61
CA PRO A 103 21.16 -63.06 -71.14
C PRO A 103 22.12 -64.28 -70.93
N LYS A 104 21.59 -65.49 -71.30
CA LYS A 104 22.16 -66.80 -71.75
C LYS A 104 23.66 -66.87 -72.16
N SER A 105 24.44 -67.97 -72.08
CA SER A 105 24.30 -69.42 -72.43
C SER A 105 25.70 -70.12 -72.16
N PRO A 106 26.03 -71.40 -72.51
CA PRO A 106 25.29 -72.49 -73.17
C PRO A 106 25.40 -73.90 -72.53
N ALA A 107 24.67 -74.84 -73.15
CA ALA A 107 24.47 -76.26 -72.86
C ALA A 107 25.72 -77.19 -72.91
N PRO A 108 25.52 -78.47 -72.51
CA PRO A 108 25.99 -79.55 -73.38
C PRO A 108 24.94 -80.65 -73.69
N LYS A 109 24.78 -80.86 -75.00
CA LYS A 109 24.79 -82.13 -75.77
C LYS A 109 23.86 -83.28 -75.37
N LYS A 110 22.87 -83.47 -76.24
CA LYS A 110 22.08 -84.69 -76.49
C LYS A 110 22.94 -85.95 -76.69
N LYS A 111 22.55 -87.06 -76.07
CA LYS A 111 22.89 -88.44 -76.49
C LYS A 111 21.61 -89.26 -76.68
N LYS A 112 21.70 -90.19 -77.62
CA LYS A 112 20.66 -90.80 -78.46
C LYS A 112 19.66 -91.71 -77.72
N SER A 113 18.43 -91.69 -78.21
CA SER A 113 17.30 -92.57 -77.91
C SER A 113 17.60 -94.06 -78.15
N LYS A 114 17.28 -94.90 -77.17
CA LYS A 114 16.93 -96.31 -77.39
C LYS A 114 15.44 -96.51 -77.05
N LYS A 115 14.73 -97.15 -77.98
CA LYS A 115 13.30 -97.47 -77.89
C LYS A 115 13.05 -98.43 -76.73
N VAL A 116 12.11 -98.11 -75.85
CA VAL A 116 11.43 -99.09 -74.99
C VAL A 116 9.94 -98.90 -75.22
N LYS A 117 9.34 -99.90 -75.89
CA LYS A 117 7.89 -100.06 -75.95
C LYS A 117 7.42 -100.58 -74.59
N LEU A 118 6.20 -100.17 -74.23
CA LEU A 118 5.27 -100.83 -73.30
C LEU A 118 5.59 -100.63 -71.81
N PHE A 119 4.69 -99.92 -71.10
CA PHE A 119 4.05 -100.28 -69.81
C PHE A 119 3.24 -99.06 -69.30
N LEU A 120 2.08 -98.83 -69.93
CA LEU A 120 0.94 -98.13 -69.33
C LEU A 120 0.56 -98.95 -68.08
N THR A 121 0.75 -98.42 -66.86
CA THR A 121 -0.02 -98.69 -65.62
C THR A 121 0.63 -98.16 -64.33
N ALA A 122 1.92 -97.76 -64.31
CA ALA A 122 2.56 -97.22 -63.09
C ALA A 122 2.49 -95.67 -62.94
N GLY A 123 2.28 -94.92 -64.02
CA GLY A 123 2.17 -93.44 -63.97
C GLY A 123 0.85 -92.93 -63.38
N ILE A 124 -0.23 -93.69 -63.51
CA ILE A 124 -1.55 -93.33 -62.96
C ILE A 124 -1.54 -93.49 -61.42
N VAL A 125 -0.86 -94.51 -60.89
CA VAL A 125 -0.74 -94.72 -59.44
C VAL A 125 0.09 -93.61 -58.78
N LEU A 126 1.19 -93.16 -59.41
CA LEU A 126 1.99 -92.03 -58.92
C LEU A 126 1.20 -90.72 -58.94
N VAL A 127 0.40 -90.46 -59.99
CA VAL A 127 -0.47 -89.28 -60.08
C VAL A 127 -1.60 -89.33 -59.07
N VAL A 128 -2.19 -90.51 -58.78
CA VAL A 128 -3.23 -90.68 -57.76
C VAL A 128 -2.66 -90.55 -56.34
N VAL A 129 -1.43 -91.03 -56.09
CA VAL A 129 -0.75 -90.84 -54.79
C VAL A 129 -0.34 -89.37 -54.59
N VAL A 130 0.20 -88.72 -55.62
CA VAL A 130 0.53 -87.27 -55.57
C VAL A 130 -0.75 -86.44 -55.44
N ALA A 131 -1.81 -86.74 -56.21
CA ALA A 131 -3.11 -86.07 -56.07
C ALA A 131 -3.74 -86.34 -54.69
N GLY A 132 -3.62 -87.55 -54.15
CA GLY A 132 -4.05 -87.90 -52.80
C GLY A 132 -3.30 -87.11 -51.72
N VAL A 133 -1.97 -86.98 -51.84
CA VAL A 133 -1.13 -86.15 -50.95
C VAL A 133 -1.46 -84.65 -51.10
N LEU A 134 -1.74 -84.18 -52.32
CA LEU A 134 -2.16 -82.80 -52.57
C LEU A 134 -3.57 -82.52 -52.03
N ILE A 135 -4.50 -83.47 -52.11
CA ILE A 135 -5.86 -83.37 -51.55
C ILE A 135 -5.80 -83.40 -50.02
N THR A 136 -5.00 -84.27 -49.41
CA THR A 136 -4.83 -84.30 -47.96
C THR A 136 -4.11 -83.05 -47.44
N PHE A 137 -3.08 -82.57 -48.14
CA PHE A 137 -2.42 -81.29 -47.85
C PHE A 137 -3.39 -80.11 -47.98
N PHE A 138 -4.25 -80.08 -49.02
CA PHE A 138 -5.28 -79.06 -49.21
C PHE A 138 -6.33 -79.09 -48.10
N MET A 139 -6.79 -80.27 -47.68
CA MET A 139 -7.74 -80.43 -46.58
C MET A 139 -7.13 -80.00 -45.23
N ILE A 140 -5.85 -80.31 -44.99
CA ILE A 140 -5.11 -79.84 -43.80
C ILE A 140 -5.00 -78.32 -43.79
N ASN A 141 -4.62 -77.70 -44.92
CA ASN A 141 -4.52 -76.25 -45.02
C ASN A 141 -5.89 -75.57 -44.92
N LYS A 142 -6.96 -76.15 -45.46
CA LYS A 142 -8.33 -75.64 -45.32
C LYS A 142 -8.80 -75.66 -43.85
N LYS A 143 -8.45 -76.71 -43.10
CA LYS A 143 -8.73 -76.80 -41.66
C LYS A 143 -7.92 -75.79 -40.85
N LYS A 144 -6.63 -75.61 -41.18
CA LYS A 144 -5.76 -74.58 -40.56
C LYS A 144 -6.27 -73.17 -40.84
N GLN A 145 -6.73 -72.89 -42.06
CA GLN A 145 -7.33 -71.60 -42.43
C GLN A 145 -8.59 -71.31 -41.59
N ALA A 146 -9.52 -72.28 -41.45
CA ALA A 146 -10.72 -72.07 -40.64
C ALA A 146 -10.41 -71.78 -39.17
N ARG A 147 -9.39 -72.45 -38.60
CA ARG A 147 -8.89 -72.16 -37.24
C ARG A 147 -8.21 -70.80 -37.15
N TYR A 148 -7.45 -70.42 -38.17
CA TYR A 148 -6.82 -69.11 -38.24
C TYR A 148 -7.86 -67.97 -38.29
N ASP A 149 -8.93 -68.16 -39.06
CA ASP A 149 -10.05 -67.22 -39.15
C ASP A 149 -10.78 -67.09 -37.79
N GLU A 150 -10.99 -68.21 -37.09
CA GLU A 150 -11.53 -68.26 -35.73
C GLU A 150 -10.65 -67.51 -34.72
N GLY A 151 -9.33 -67.79 -34.71
CA GLY A 151 -8.37 -67.09 -33.85
C GLY A 151 -8.31 -65.59 -34.14
N THR A 152 -8.45 -65.20 -35.41
CA THR A 152 -8.49 -63.78 -35.82
C THR A 152 -9.75 -63.09 -35.30
N ALA A 153 -10.92 -63.74 -35.43
CA ALA A 153 -12.17 -63.21 -34.89
C ALA A 153 -12.11 -63.05 -33.36
N LEU A 154 -11.49 -64.00 -32.65
CA LEU A 154 -11.29 -63.91 -31.19
C LEU A 154 -10.32 -62.78 -30.80
N LEU A 155 -9.24 -62.59 -31.55
CA LEU A 155 -8.29 -61.50 -31.34
C LEU A 155 -8.95 -60.13 -31.52
N GLU A 156 -9.77 -59.99 -32.57
CA GLU A 156 -10.55 -58.78 -32.85
C GLU A 156 -11.65 -58.52 -31.81
N SER A 157 -12.26 -59.58 -31.26
CA SER A 157 -13.25 -59.46 -30.18
C SER A 157 -12.64 -59.23 -28.80
N GLY A 158 -11.30 -59.23 -28.68
CA GLY A 158 -10.59 -59.06 -27.41
C GLY A 158 -10.52 -60.32 -26.54
N ASP A 159 -10.86 -61.49 -27.06
CA ASP A 159 -10.69 -62.77 -26.34
C ASP A 159 -9.25 -63.28 -26.55
N TYR A 160 -8.32 -62.56 -25.93
CA TYR A 160 -6.89 -62.76 -26.15
C TYR A 160 -6.39 -64.13 -25.69
N GLU A 161 -6.99 -64.69 -24.64
CA GLU A 161 -6.61 -65.99 -24.09
C GLU A 161 -6.94 -67.12 -25.08
N GLN A 162 -8.16 -67.13 -25.63
CA GLN A 162 -8.55 -68.13 -26.62
C GLN A 162 -7.86 -67.88 -27.97
N ALA A 163 -7.71 -66.63 -28.40
CA ALA A 163 -6.99 -66.28 -29.62
C ALA A 163 -5.54 -66.75 -29.59
N GLN A 164 -4.82 -66.47 -28.49
CA GLN A 164 -3.42 -66.88 -28.33
C GLN A 164 -3.27 -68.39 -28.42
N LYS A 165 -4.14 -69.15 -27.74
CA LYS A 165 -4.13 -70.61 -27.78
C LYS A 165 -4.26 -71.14 -29.20
N ILE A 166 -5.21 -70.62 -29.98
CA ILE A 166 -5.41 -71.03 -31.38
C ILE A 166 -4.18 -70.71 -32.24
N PHE A 167 -3.58 -69.53 -32.09
CA PHE A 167 -2.42 -69.15 -32.88
C PHE A 167 -1.15 -69.94 -32.52
N LEU A 168 -0.94 -70.28 -31.25
CA LEU A 168 0.13 -71.18 -30.82
C LEU A 168 -0.05 -72.60 -31.40
N GLU A 169 -1.29 -73.11 -31.44
CA GLU A 169 -1.61 -74.40 -32.07
C GLU A 169 -1.34 -74.42 -33.59
N LEU A 170 -1.41 -73.26 -34.25
CA LEU A 170 -1.18 -73.12 -35.69
C LEU A 170 0.31 -72.98 -36.06
N GLU A 171 1.19 -72.72 -35.09
CA GLU A 171 2.64 -72.58 -35.22
C GLU A 171 3.03 -71.63 -36.38
N ASN A 172 3.71 -72.14 -37.41
CA ASN A 172 4.23 -71.37 -38.55
C ASN A 172 3.21 -71.22 -39.69
N PHE A 173 1.91 -71.43 -39.45
CA PHE A 173 0.88 -71.23 -40.46
C PHE A 173 0.59 -69.73 -40.62
N SER A 174 0.81 -69.19 -41.83
CA SER A 174 0.68 -67.75 -42.11
C SER A 174 1.58 -66.93 -41.15
N ASP A 175 1.00 -65.94 -40.49
CA ASP A 175 1.51 -65.03 -39.48
C ASP A 175 0.99 -65.40 -38.08
N SER A 176 0.60 -66.66 -37.86
CA SER A 176 0.04 -67.10 -36.56
C SER A 176 1.00 -66.81 -35.39
N SER A 177 2.31 -66.96 -35.57
CA SER A 177 3.29 -66.59 -34.54
C SER A 177 3.24 -65.10 -34.18
N ASP A 178 3.05 -64.21 -35.15
CA ASP A 178 2.92 -62.77 -34.91
C ASP A 178 1.59 -62.45 -34.21
N LYS A 179 0.50 -63.09 -34.66
CA LYS A 179 -0.82 -62.96 -34.02
C LYS A 179 -0.88 -63.52 -32.59
N ALA A 180 -0.11 -64.56 -32.29
CA ALA A 180 0.06 -65.07 -30.92
C ALA A 180 0.75 -64.04 -30.02
N ASN A 181 1.74 -63.30 -30.55
CA ASN A 181 2.40 -62.21 -29.83
C ASN A 181 1.47 -61.01 -29.64
N ASP A 182 0.63 -60.68 -30.63
CA ASP A 182 -0.37 -59.63 -30.49
C ASP A 182 -1.46 -60.00 -29.47
N ALA A 183 -1.87 -61.27 -29.42
CA ALA A 183 -2.75 -61.77 -28.36
C ALA A 183 -2.08 -61.68 -26.97
N GLN A 184 -0.79 -62.03 -26.86
CA GLN A 184 -0.03 -61.87 -25.62
C GLN A 184 -0.01 -60.42 -25.12
N LYS A 185 0.27 -59.45 -26.01
CA LYS A 185 0.20 -58.02 -25.67
C LYS A 185 -1.19 -57.62 -25.16
N GLY A 186 -2.26 -58.20 -25.69
CA GLY A 186 -3.63 -58.03 -25.19
C GLY A 186 -3.81 -58.50 -23.75
N LEU A 187 -3.31 -59.69 -23.41
CA LEU A 187 -3.33 -60.22 -22.04
C LEU A 187 -2.49 -59.37 -21.08
N ASP A 188 -1.30 -58.96 -21.50
CA ASP A 188 -0.39 -58.13 -20.71
C ASP A 188 -1.00 -56.74 -20.45
N TYR A 189 -1.69 -56.17 -21.44
CA TYR A 189 -2.45 -54.93 -21.31
C TYR A 189 -3.57 -55.05 -20.29
N GLU A 190 -4.40 -56.10 -20.35
CA GLU A 190 -5.45 -56.32 -19.34
C GLU A 190 -4.87 -56.52 -17.94
N SER A 191 -3.73 -57.20 -17.84
CA SER A 191 -3.00 -57.36 -16.59
C SER A 191 -2.48 -56.02 -16.05
N ALA A 192 -1.96 -55.15 -16.92
CA ALA A 192 -1.50 -53.81 -16.54
C ALA A 192 -2.66 -52.92 -16.06
N VAL A 193 -3.81 -52.95 -16.75
CA VAL A 193 -5.04 -52.25 -16.33
C VAL A 193 -5.49 -52.73 -14.95
N LYS A 194 -5.55 -54.05 -14.70
CA LYS A 194 -5.90 -54.61 -13.39
C LYS A 194 -4.94 -54.16 -12.27
N LYS A 195 -3.66 -53.96 -12.56
CA LYS A 195 -2.69 -53.41 -11.58
C LYS A 195 -2.98 -51.94 -11.28
N MET A 196 -3.27 -51.15 -12.32
CA MET A 196 -3.66 -49.73 -12.18
C MET A 196 -4.94 -49.58 -11.35
N GLU A 197 -5.97 -50.38 -11.60
CA GLU A 197 -7.23 -50.36 -10.85
C GLU A 197 -7.05 -50.72 -9.37
N LYS A 198 -6.02 -51.50 -9.04
CA LYS A 198 -5.64 -51.85 -7.66
C LYS A 198 -4.75 -50.80 -6.98
N GLY A 199 -4.48 -49.67 -7.64
CA GLY A 199 -3.57 -48.64 -7.14
C GLY A 199 -2.09 -49.03 -7.17
N GLN A 200 -1.73 -50.11 -7.86
CA GLN A 200 -0.33 -50.54 -8.00
C GLN A 200 0.35 -49.79 -9.14
N PHE A 201 0.39 -48.45 -9.06
CA PHE A 201 0.77 -47.57 -10.15
C PHE A 201 2.19 -47.80 -10.67
N ASP A 202 3.16 -48.07 -9.80
CA ASP A 202 4.54 -48.38 -10.18
C ASP A 202 4.65 -49.63 -11.08
N LYS A 203 3.97 -50.71 -10.66
CA LYS A 203 3.91 -51.97 -11.43
C LYS A 203 3.09 -51.83 -12.71
N ALA A 204 2.01 -51.06 -12.67
CA ALA A 204 1.18 -50.80 -13.84
C ALA A 204 1.93 -49.97 -14.88
N LYS A 205 2.62 -48.91 -14.45
CA LYS A 205 3.47 -48.07 -15.30
C LYS A 205 4.51 -48.90 -16.04
N SER A 206 5.28 -49.72 -15.30
CA SER A 206 6.31 -50.58 -15.90
C SER A 206 5.71 -51.52 -16.97
N ALA A 207 4.56 -52.14 -16.68
CA ALA A 207 3.88 -53.03 -17.64
C ALA A 207 3.35 -52.29 -18.87
N PHE A 208 2.85 -51.06 -18.72
CA PHE A 208 2.44 -50.23 -19.86
C PHE A 208 3.62 -49.70 -20.68
N GLU A 209 4.76 -49.40 -20.05
CA GLU A 209 6.00 -49.01 -20.74
C GLU A 209 6.55 -50.16 -21.60
N GLU A 210 6.49 -51.41 -21.09
CA GLU A 210 6.86 -52.62 -21.85
C GLU A 210 5.96 -52.85 -23.08
N LEU A 211 4.69 -52.47 -22.99
CA LEU A 211 3.73 -52.56 -24.09
C LEU A 211 3.91 -51.49 -25.19
N GLY A 212 4.67 -50.42 -24.91
CA GLY A 212 4.97 -49.36 -25.87
C GLY A 212 3.71 -48.74 -26.49
N ASP A 213 3.67 -48.67 -27.82
CA ASP A 213 2.56 -48.07 -28.59
C ASP A 213 1.32 -48.97 -28.71
N TYR A 214 1.28 -50.10 -27.99
CA TYR A 214 0.09 -50.95 -27.98
C TYR A 214 -1.09 -50.23 -27.30
N LYS A 215 -2.17 -50.00 -28.06
CA LYS A 215 -3.37 -49.26 -27.62
C LYS A 215 -3.00 -47.88 -27.04
N ASP A 216 -3.46 -47.57 -25.84
CA ASP A 216 -3.19 -46.34 -25.09
C ASP A 216 -2.18 -46.55 -23.95
N SER A 217 -1.36 -47.61 -24.01
CA SER A 217 -0.40 -47.96 -22.95
C SER A 217 0.52 -46.78 -22.59
N VAL A 218 1.05 -46.04 -23.58
CA VAL A 218 1.85 -44.82 -23.31
C VAL A 218 1.08 -43.79 -22.48
N LYS A 219 -0.21 -43.57 -22.75
CA LYS A 219 -1.06 -42.62 -22.00
C LYS A 219 -1.35 -43.14 -20.59
N LEU A 220 -1.57 -44.44 -20.44
CA LEU A 220 -1.84 -45.07 -19.14
C LEU A 220 -0.58 -45.13 -18.26
N ALA A 221 0.60 -45.34 -18.84
CA ALA A 221 1.89 -45.21 -18.15
C ALA A 221 2.08 -43.79 -17.60
N ALA A 222 1.82 -42.76 -18.42
CA ALA A 222 1.86 -41.36 -17.96
C ALA A 222 0.84 -41.08 -16.85
N LYS A 223 -0.37 -41.63 -16.96
CA LYS A 223 -1.40 -41.52 -15.90
C LYS A 223 -0.95 -42.16 -14.59
N CYS A 224 -0.29 -43.33 -14.65
CA CYS A 224 0.28 -43.97 -13.46
C CYS A 224 1.40 -43.12 -12.84
N GLN A 225 2.27 -42.50 -13.66
CA GLN A 225 3.28 -41.58 -13.15
C GLN A 225 2.65 -40.37 -12.43
N HIS A 226 1.61 -39.76 -13.03
CA HIS A 226 0.89 -38.64 -12.41
C HIS A 226 0.27 -39.03 -11.05
N ALA A 227 -0.24 -40.25 -10.93
CA ALA A 227 -0.77 -40.76 -9.66
C ALA A 227 0.33 -40.90 -8.58
N MET A 228 1.51 -41.43 -8.94
CA MET A 228 2.64 -41.57 -8.04
C MET A 228 3.22 -40.21 -7.60
N ASP A 229 3.35 -39.27 -8.55
CA ASP A 229 3.79 -37.90 -8.27
C ASP A 229 2.82 -37.22 -7.30
N TYR A 230 1.51 -37.40 -7.50
CA TYR A 230 0.48 -36.87 -6.62
C TYR A 230 0.57 -37.42 -5.19
N GLU A 231 0.70 -38.74 -5.03
CA GLU A 231 0.82 -39.36 -3.70
C GLU A 231 2.06 -38.88 -2.96
N SER A 232 3.18 -38.75 -3.66
CA SER A 232 4.44 -38.21 -3.11
C SER A 232 4.31 -36.73 -2.73
N ALA A 233 3.71 -35.92 -3.61
CA ALA A 233 3.45 -34.51 -3.35
C ALA A 233 2.55 -34.30 -2.14
N LYS A 234 1.50 -35.12 -2.01
CA LYS A 234 0.56 -35.04 -0.90
C LYS A 234 1.22 -35.34 0.45
N ALA A 235 2.08 -36.35 0.51
CA ALA A 235 2.85 -36.64 1.72
C ALA A 235 3.76 -35.46 2.14
N LEU A 236 4.41 -34.81 1.17
CA LEU A 236 5.23 -33.62 1.42
C LEU A 236 4.39 -32.40 1.84
N TYR A 237 3.23 -32.21 1.23
CA TYR A 237 2.28 -31.16 1.58
C TYR A 237 1.78 -31.30 3.03
N GLU A 238 1.37 -32.50 3.42
CA GLU A 238 0.92 -32.81 4.78
C GLU A 238 2.06 -32.64 5.81
N ALA A 239 3.32 -32.80 5.39
CA ALA A 239 4.50 -32.52 6.20
C ALA A 239 4.91 -31.03 6.22
N GLY A 240 4.24 -30.15 5.46
CA GLY A 240 4.58 -28.73 5.35
C GLY A 240 5.76 -28.42 4.41
N ASN A 241 6.26 -29.41 3.67
CA ASN A 241 7.39 -29.26 2.74
C ASN A 241 6.92 -28.72 1.37
N TYR A 242 6.29 -27.55 1.36
CA TYR A 242 5.65 -26.98 0.17
C TYR A 242 6.58 -26.76 -1.02
N LYS A 243 7.86 -26.43 -0.76
CA LYS A 243 8.89 -26.25 -1.79
C LYS A 243 9.18 -27.51 -2.59
N GLU A 244 9.09 -28.67 -1.94
CA GLU A 244 9.31 -29.98 -2.58
C GLU A 244 7.99 -30.54 -3.14
N ALA A 245 6.86 -30.25 -2.50
CA ALA A 245 5.54 -30.70 -2.94
C ALA A 245 5.07 -30.01 -4.25
N GLU A 246 5.27 -28.70 -4.39
CA GLU A 246 4.80 -27.92 -5.54
C GLU A 246 5.23 -28.48 -6.91
N PRO A 247 6.52 -28.80 -7.18
CA PRO A 247 6.93 -29.33 -8.47
C PRO A 247 6.33 -30.71 -8.77
N LEU A 248 6.09 -31.54 -7.75
CA LEU A 248 5.48 -32.86 -7.93
C LEU A 248 3.98 -32.74 -8.24
N PHE A 249 3.25 -31.84 -7.57
CA PHE A 249 1.87 -31.55 -7.95
C PHE A 249 1.76 -30.98 -9.37
N LYS A 250 2.70 -30.11 -9.79
CA LYS A 250 2.78 -29.66 -11.19
C LYS A 250 3.04 -30.83 -12.16
N SER A 251 3.88 -31.79 -11.78
CA SER A 251 4.15 -32.99 -12.57
C SER A 251 2.90 -33.89 -12.70
N ALA A 252 2.08 -33.97 -11.65
CA ALA A 252 0.81 -34.69 -11.65
C ALA A 252 -0.29 -34.03 -12.52
N LYS A 253 -0.11 -32.77 -12.95
CA LYS A 253 -1.00 -32.04 -13.87
C LYS A 253 -2.46 -32.05 -13.40
N ASP A 254 -3.36 -32.57 -14.24
CA ASP A 254 -4.81 -32.60 -14.01
C ASP A 254 -5.25 -33.84 -13.21
N TYR A 255 -4.29 -34.60 -12.66
CA TYR A 255 -4.62 -35.74 -11.81
C TYR A 255 -5.22 -35.23 -10.49
N LEU A 256 -6.51 -35.50 -10.30
CA LEU A 256 -7.30 -35.05 -9.15
C LEU A 256 -7.26 -33.51 -9.01
N ASP A 257 -6.81 -33.00 -7.87
CA ASP A 257 -6.71 -31.59 -7.51
C ASP A 257 -5.26 -31.09 -7.48
N ALA A 258 -4.33 -31.80 -8.12
CA ALA A 258 -2.90 -31.47 -8.07
C ALA A 258 -2.60 -30.01 -8.44
N GLU A 259 -3.20 -29.48 -9.52
CA GLU A 259 -3.01 -28.08 -9.91
C GLU A 259 -3.43 -27.10 -8.79
N LYS A 260 -4.53 -27.39 -8.09
CA LYS A 260 -5.01 -26.58 -6.95
C LYS A 260 -4.05 -26.67 -5.78
N LEU A 261 -3.60 -27.87 -5.42
CA LEU A 261 -2.65 -28.09 -4.32
C LEU A 261 -1.28 -27.48 -4.62
N ALA A 262 -0.83 -27.46 -5.88
CA ALA A 262 0.36 -26.71 -6.30
C ALA A 262 0.19 -25.20 -6.08
N ALA A 263 -1.00 -24.65 -6.36
CA ALA A 263 -1.29 -23.25 -6.09
C ALA A 263 -1.33 -22.97 -4.58
N GLU A 264 -1.87 -23.86 -3.77
CA GLU A 264 -1.84 -23.75 -2.30
C GLU A 264 -0.42 -23.81 -1.74
N CYS A 265 0.45 -24.67 -2.26
CA CYS A 265 1.87 -24.69 -1.89
C CYS A 265 2.53 -23.32 -2.11
N ARG A 266 2.25 -22.67 -3.25
CA ARG A 266 2.77 -21.32 -3.53
C ARG A 266 2.25 -20.30 -2.53
N LYS A 267 0.95 -20.30 -2.25
CA LYS A 267 0.36 -19.40 -1.25
C LYS A 267 1.01 -19.58 0.13
N ALA A 268 1.27 -20.81 0.54
CA ALA A 268 1.93 -21.10 1.80
C ALA A 268 3.38 -20.57 1.85
N MET A 269 4.15 -20.75 0.78
CA MET A 269 5.52 -20.22 0.68
C MET A 269 5.56 -18.69 0.66
N ASP A 270 4.64 -18.05 -0.08
CA ASP A 270 4.50 -16.59 -0.10
C ASP A 270 4.15 -16.06 1.29
N TYR A 271 3.25 -16.75 2.01
CA TYR A 271 2.86 -16.38 3.38
C TYR A 271 4.01 -16.45 4.37
N GLU A 272 4.79 -17.54 4.37
CA GLU A 272 5.96 -17.68 5.27
C GLU A 272 7.04 -16.64 4.97
N SER A 273 7.28 -16.36 3.68
CA SER A 273 8.21 -15.32 3.25
C SER A 273 7.71 -13.91 3.66
N ALA A 274 6.40 -13.67 3.54
CA ALA A 274 5.77 -12.42 3.97
C ALA A 274 5.88 -12.21 5.48
N LYS A 275 5.70 -13.26 6.28
CA LYS A 275 5.90 -13.21 7.74
C LYS A 275 7.32 -12.81 8.12
N ALA A 276 8.32 -13.43 7.50
CA ALA A 276 9.72 -13.08 7.77
C ALA A 276 10.00 -11.59 7.46
N LEU A 277 9.46 -11.07 6.35
CA LEU A 277 9.58 -9.65 6.00
C LEU A 277 8.80 -8.74 6.96
N TYR A 278 7.61 -9.16 7.41
CA TYR A 278 6.80 -8.44 8.37
C TYR A 278 7.52 -8.28 9.71
N GLU A 279 8.13 -9.36 10.21
CA GLU A 279 8.93 -9.36 11.43
C GLU A 279 10.20 -8.52 11.29
N ALA A 280 10.78 -8.45 10.09
CA ALA A 280 11.90 -7.58 9.76
C ALA A 280 11.52 -6.09 9.60
N GLY A 281 10.22 -5.75 9.61
CA GLY A 281 9.74 -4.39 9.39
C GLY A 281 9.66 -3.96 7.92
N ASN A 282 9.88 -4.88 6.97
CA ASN A 282 9.82 -4.62 5.53
C ASN A 282 8.37 -4.70 5.03
N TYR A 283 7.51 -3.81 5.53
CA TYR A 283 6.05 -3.90 5.33
C TYR A 283 5.61 -3.78 3.88
N ALA A 284 6.29 -3.00 3.04
CA ALA A 284 5.94 -2.86 1.63
C ALA A 284 6.13 -4.16 0.84
N GLU A 285 7.23 -4.88 1.09
CA GLU A 285 7.52 -6.17 0.45
C GLU A 285 6.64 -7.27 1.04
N ALA A 286 6.43 -7.27 2.36
CA ALA A 286 5.52 -8.17 3.05
C ALA A 286 4.07 -8.04 2.52
N GLU A 287 3.59 -6.82 2.30
CA GLU A 287 2.25 -6.56 1.74
C GLU A 287 2.06 -7.26 0.39
N ALA A 288 3.06 -7.18 -0.50
CA ALA A 288 2.99 -7.78 -1.82
C ALA A 288 2.88 -9.31 -1.73
N LEU A 289 3.67 -9.95 -0.87
CA LEU A 289 3.63 -11.40 -0.70
C LEU A 289 2.35 -11.87 0.02
N PHE A 290 1.87 -11.15 1.04
CA PHE A 290 0.58 -11.47 1.66
C PHE A 290 -0.59 -11.33 0.67
N LYS A 291 -0.55 -10.37 -0.26
CA LYS A 291 -1.55 -10.28 -1.34
C LYS A 291 -1.49 -11.47 -2.30
N ASN A 292 -0.30 -12.02 -2.57
CA ASN A 292 -0.16 -13.22 -3.39
C ASN A 292 -0.69 -14.48 -2.67
N ALA A 293 -0.44 -14.58 -1.36
CA ALA A 293 -1.02 -15.63 -0.51
C ALA A 293 -2.56 -15.54 -0.42
N ALA A 294 -3.12 -14.33 -0.63
CA ALA A 294 -4.54 -14.07 -0.81
C ALA A 294 -5.42 -14.52 0.38
N ASP A 295 -6.20 -15.58 0.19
CA ASP A 295 -7.11 -16.18 1.18
C ASP A 295 -6.45 -17.26 2.05
N TYR A 296 -5.14 -17.46 1.91
CA TYR A 296 -4.40 -18.38 2.76
C TYR A 296 -4.26 -17.81 4.18
N LEU A 297 -4.86 -18.50 5.15
CA LEU A 297 -4.88 -18.11 6.57
C LEU A 297 -5.38 -16.66 6.75
N ASP A 298 -4.62 -15.85 7.48
CA ASP A 298 -4.88 -14.43 7.76
C ASP A 298 -4.10 -13.49 6.82
N ALA A 299 -3.58 -13.98 5.70
CA ALA A 299 -2.76 -13.19 4.77
C ALA A 299 -3.42 -11.87 4.35
N LYS A 300 -4.73 -11.89 4.05
CA LYS A 300 -5.49 -10.68 3.68
C LYS A 300 -5.48 -9.63 4.80
N GLU A 301 -5.62 -10.05 6.05
CA GLU A 301 -5.60 -9.15 7.20
C GLU A 301 -4.19 -8.60 7.43
N LEU A 302 -3.17 -9.46 7.35
CA LEU A 302 -1.77 -9.05 7.47
C LEU A 302 -1.34 -8.10 6.33
N ALA A 303 -1.84 -8.28 5.11
CA ALA A 303 -1.63 -7.34 4.01
C ALA A 303 -2.22 -5.94 4.33
N ALA A 304 -3.42 -5.89 4.92
CA ALA A 304 -4.03 -4.63 5.34
C ALA A 304 -3.21 -3.96 6.47
N GLN A 305 -2.70 -4.74 7.42
CA GLN A 305 -1.82 -4.25 8.47
C GLN A 305 -0.50 -3.69 7.90
N CYS A 306 0.12 -4.40 6.97
CA CYS A 306 1.31 -3.91 6.26
C CYS A 306 1.04 -2.58 5.56
N ASN A 307 -0.07 -2.49 4.81
CA ASN A 307 -0.43 -1.28 4.09
C ASN A 307 -0.64 -0.10 5.03
N ALA A 308 -1.31 -0.32 6.17
CA ALA A 308 -1.50 0.71 7.18
C ALA A 308 -0.16 1.24 7.73
N LYS A 309 0.82 0.35 7.97
CA LYS A 309 2.17 0.72 8.44
C LYS A 309 2.97 1.48 7.37
N VAL A 310 2.91 1.06 6.11
CA VAL A 310 3.53 1.79 4.99
C VAL A 310 2.97 3.20 4.87
N ASN A 311 1.65 3.35 4.94
CA ASN A 311 1.00 4.67 4.87
C ASN A 311 1.30 5.53 6.10
N TYR A 312 1.48 4.92 7.27
CA TYR A 312 1.90 5.60 8.48
C TYR A 312 3.33 6.17 8.36
N ASP A 313 4.29 5.40 7.86
CA ASP A 313 5.66 5.87 7.63
C ASP A 313 5.71 6.99 6.59
N LYS A 314 4.88 6.88 5.55
CA LYS A 314 4.69 7.96 4.57
C LYS A 314 4.11 9.23 5.20
N ALA A 315 3.12 9.10 6.08
CA ALA A 315 2.55 10.24 6.78
C ALA A 315 3.59 10.94 7.67
N LYS A 316 4.44 10.18 8.38
CA LYS A 316 5.56 10.75 9.15
C LYS A 316 6.55 11.50 8.27
N SER A 317 6.92 10.92 7.13
CA SER A 317 7.82 11.57 6.17
C SER A 317 7.24 12.90 5.65
N LEU A 318 5.91 12.97 5.46
CA LEU A 318 5.23 14.21 5.08
C LEU A 318 5.23 15.24 6.21
N MET A 319 5.04 14.83 7.47
CA MET A 319 5.16 15.72 8.63
C MET A 319 6.57 16.30 8.75
N GLU A 320 7.60 15.49 8.56
CA GLU A 320 9.01 15.92 8.56
C GLU A 320 9.30 16.92 7.42
N ALA A 321 8.66 16.73 6.26
CA ALA A 321 8.71 17.66 5.14
C ALA A 321 7.86 18.93 5.35
N GLY A 322 7.08 19.01 6.44
CA GLY A 322 6.17 20.12 6.74
C GLY A 322 4.83 20.09 5.99
N ASP A 323 4.54 19.03 5.24
CA ASP A 323 3.26 18.83 4.57
C ASP A 323 2.24 18.16 5.50
N TYR A 324 1.80 18.92 6.51
CA TYR A 324 0.84 18.47 7.51
C TYR A 324 -0.55 18.20 6.95
N VAL A 325 -0.92 18.82 5.83
CA VAL A 325 -2.23 18.61 5.18
C VAL A 325 -2.28 17.21 4.58
N SER A 326 -1.30 16.87 3.74
CA SER A 326 -1.23 15.54 3.14
C SER A 326 -1.01 14.44 4.19
N ALA A 327 -0.19 14.72 5.22
CA ALA A 327 0.01 13.79 6.33
C ALA A 327 -1.30 13.47 7.06
N LYS A 328 -2.08 14.50 7.40
CA LYS A 328 -3.38 14.34 8.06
C LYS A 328 -4.36 13.52 7.23
N GLU A 329 -4.43 13.76 5.92
CA GLU A 329 -5.31 13.01 5.02
C GLU A 329 -4.97 11.51 4.94
N LEU A 330 -3.69 11.16 5.01
CA LEU A 330 -3.26 9.76 5.10
C LEU A 330 -3.63 9.16 6.45
N LEU A 331 -3.28 9.83 7.56
CA LEU A 331 -3.55 9.34 8.92
C LEU A 331 -5.04 9.13 9.18
N ALA A 332 -5.90 10.00 8.65
CA ALA A 332 -7.36 9.90 8.81
C ALA A 332 -7.95 8.60 8.25
N LYS A 333 -7.28 7.98 7.26
CA LYS A 333 -7.71 6.73 6.61
C LYS A 333 -7.23 5.48 7.33
N LEU A 334 -6.28 5.60 8.27
CA LEU A 334 -5.70 4.45 8.96
C LEU A 334 -6.64 3.95 10.05
N ASP A 335 -6.57 2.65 10.36
CA ASP A 335 -7.31 2.08 11.49
C ASP A 335 -6.56 2.37 12.81
N SER A 336 -7.27 2.90 13.81
CA SER A 336 -6.74 3.14 15.17
C SER A 336 -6.34 1.85 15.90
N THR A 337 -6.90 0.71 15.54
CA THR A 337 -6.54 -0.57 16.14
C THR A 337 -5.14 -1.03 15.70
N ILE A 338 -4.74 -0.67 14.48
CA ILE A 338 -3.44 -1.00 13.89
C ILE A 338 -2.41 0.09 14.20
N ILE A 339 -2.84 1.36 14.15
CA ILE A 339 -2.02 2.56 14.39
C ILE A 339 -2.64 3.37 15.54
N PRO A 340 -2.34 3.02 16.82
CA PRO A 340 -3.01 3.62 17.98
C PRO A 340 -2.76 5.11 18.18
N ASP A 341 -1.63 5.62 17.69
CA ASP A 341 -1.20 7.02 17.85
C ASP A 341 -1.67 7.93 16.71
N LYS A 342 -2.40 7.43 15.71
CA LYS A 342 -2.84 8.21 14.55
C LYS A 342 -3.60 9.49 14.96
N ASP A 343 -4.43 9.44 15.99
CA ASP A 343 -5.27 10.57 16.41
C ASP A 343 -4.44 11.65 17.11
N ALA A 344 -3.37 11.25 17.79
CA ALA A 344 -2.40 12.19 18.37
C ALA A 344 -1.63 12.91 17.25
N LEU A 345 -1.18 12.17 16.23
CA LEU A 345 -0.50 12.75 15.06
C LEU A 345 -1.41 13.65 14.22
N ILE A 346 -2.71 13.31 14.08
CA ILE A 346 -3.69 14.19 13.43
C ILE A 346 -3.80 15.52 14.17
N LYS A 347 -3.87 15.48 15.51
CA LYS A 347 -3.88 16.72 16.33
C LYS A 347 -2.59 17.52 16.18
N GLU A 348 -1.45 16.85 16.06
CA GLU A 348 -0.18 17.51 15.76
C GLU A 348 -0.21 18.19 14.39
N CYS A 349 -0.69 17.50 13.35
CA CYS A 349 -0.87 18.09 12.02
C CYS A 349 -1.80 19.32 12.03
N ASP A 350 -2.81 19.34 12.90
CA ASP A 350 -3.73 20.49 13.04
C ASP A 350 -3.14 21.67 13.82
N ASN A 351 -2.17 21.42 14.70
CA ASN A 351 -1.61 22.41 15.60
C ASN A 351 -0.29 22.98 15.10
N MET A 352 0.52 22.19 14.39
CA MET A 352 1.85 22.58 13.94
C MET A 352 1.82 23.79 12.97
N PRO A 353 0.94 23.87 11.95
CA PRO A 353 0.87 25.05 11.09
C PRO A 353 0.55 26.33 11.88
N LYS A 354 -0.39 26.26 12.83
CA LYS A 354 -0.75 27.38 13.70
C LYS A 354 0.42 27.81 14.58
N TYR A 355 1.16 26.84 15.11
CA TYR A 355 2.34 27.09 15.92
C TYR A 355 3.44 27.81 15.13
N LEU A 356 3.68 27.38 13.88
CA LEU A 356 4.63 28.04 12.97
C LEU A 356 4.18 29.45 12.59
N ASP A 357 2.89 29.65 12.31
CA ASP A 357 2.31 30.97 12.04
C ASP A 357 2.48 31.91 13.24
N ALA A 358 2.26 31.42 14.46
CA ALA A 358 2.45 32.19 15.69
C ALA A 358 3.91 32.60 15.91
N LYS A 359 4.87 31.70 15.60
CA LYS A 359 6.30 32.02 15.63
C LYS A 359 6.65 33.13 14.64
N LYS A 360 6.13 33.06 13.41
CA LYS A 360 6.32 34.11 12.41
C LYS A 360 5.75 35.45 12.88
N LEU A 361 4.58 35.46 13.53
CA LEU A 361 4.00 36.68 14.10
C LEU A 361 4.89 37.30 15.21
N LEU A 362 5.54 36.47 16.02
CA LEU A 362 6.54 36.94 17.00
C LEU A 362 7.74 37.60 16.33
N GLU A 363 8.28 36.99 15.27
CA GLU A 363 9.39 37.56 14.50
C GLU A 363 9.02 38.91 13.85
N GLU A 364 7.75 39.09 13.46
CA GLU A 364 7.20 40.34 12.95
C GLU A 364 6.85 41.37 14.05
N GLY A 365 7.11 41.04 15.33
CA GLY A 365 6.79 41.87 16.50
C GLY A 365 5.30 42.05 16.76
N LYS A 366 4.44 41.16 16.22
CA LYS A 366 3.00 41.11 16.47
C LYS A 366 2.70 40.19 17.65
N ASN A 367 3.25 40.55 18.80
CA ASN A 367 3.18 39.80 20.05
C ASN A 367 1.76 39.42 20.48
N TYR A 368 0.78 40.31 20.29
CA TYR A 368 -0.60 40.02 20.69
C TYR A 368 -1.28 39.00 19.78
N ASP A 369 -1.04 39.07 18.48
CA ASP A 369 -1.60 38.10 17.54
C ASP A 369 -0.97 36.72 17.75
N ALA A 370 0.35 36.67 17.97
CA ALA A 370 1.03 35.45 18.38
C ALA A 370 0.49 34.89 19.71
N TYR A 371 0.31 35.75 20.73
CA TYR A 371 -0.24 35.38 22.04
C TYR A 371 -1.58 34.66 21.91
N LYS A 372 -2.50 35.19 21.09
CA LYS A 372 -3.82 34.57 20.89
C LYS A 372 -3.70 33.14 20.35
N ILE A 373 -2.81 32.92 19.38
CA ILE A 373 -2.62 31.61 18.78
C ILE A 373 -1.96 30.66 19.78
N PHE A 374 -0.86 31.04 20.42
CA PHE A 374 -0.18 30.21 21.41
C PHE A 374 -1.07 29.87 22.62
N LYS A 375 -1.87 30.83 23.09
CA LYS A 375 -2.87 30.59 24.14
C LYS A 375 -3.91 29.56 23.70
N GLY A 376 -4.38 29.63 22.46
CA GLY A 376 -5.31 28.67 21.88
C GLY A 376 -4.71 27.26 21.71
N LEU A 377 -3.40 27.18 21.45
CA LEU A 377 -2.65 25.93 21.34
C LEU A 377 -2.38 25.25 22.71
N GLY A 378 -2.45 26.01 23.81
CA GLY A 378 -2.37 25.48 25.16
C GLY A 378 -1.04 24.77 25.45
N SER A 379 -1.11 23.47 25.76
CA SER A 379 0.07 22.65 26.10
C SER A 379 0.75 22.02 24.87
N PHE A 380 0.38 22.40 23.65
CA PHE A 380 1.06 21.93 22.45
C PHE A 380 2.47 22.51 22.39
N LEU A 381 3.49 21.64 22.42
CA LEU A 381 4.90 22.04 22.52
C LEU A 381 5.11 23.03 23.69
N ASP A 382 5.88 24.08 23.46
CA ASP A 382 6.14 25.18 24.41
C ASP A 382 5.14 26.35 24.27
N SER A 383 3.99 26.15 23.61
CA SER A 383 3.03 27.23 23.32
C SER A 383 2.60 28.01 24.58
N SER A 384 2.32 27.35 25.70
CA SER A 384 1.95 28.03 26.96
C SER A 384 3.06 28.98 27.46
N LYS A 385 4.32 28.55 27.32
CA LYS A 385 5.48 29.39 27.67
C LYS A 385 5.62 30.53 26.68
N LEU A 386 5.57 30.25 25.38
CA LEU A 386 5.64 31.28 24.33
C LEU A 386 4.51 32.31 24.46
N ALA A 387 3.29 31.90 24.82
CA ALA A 387 2.20 32.82 25.13
C ALA A 387 2.56 33.75 26.30
N SER A 388 3.18 33.22 27.35
CA SER A 388 3.65 34.05 28.48
C SER A 388 4.75 35.02 28.03
N ASP A 389 5.69 34.55 27.21
CA ASP A 389 6.81 35.33 26.68
C ASP A 389 6.37 36.37 25.63
N CYS A 390 5.17 36.25 25.06
CA CYS A 390 4.57 37.32 24.23
C CYS A 390 4.29 38.60 25.02
N THR A 391 4.15 38.50 26.35
CA THR A 391 3.98 39.67 27.21
C THR A 391 5.33 40.31 27.51
N ILE A 392 5.42 41.62 27.30
CA ILE A 392 6.66 42.39 27.50
C ILE A 392 6.57 43.11 28.85
N PRO A 393 7.67 43.16 29.63
CA PRO A 393 7.72 43.96 30.85
C PRO A 393 7.24 45.40 30.61
N MET A 394 6.33 45.87 31.47
CA MET A 394 5.79 47.21 31.38
C MET A 394 6.91 48.25 31.55
N PRO A 395 6.96 49.30 30.70
CA PRO A 395 7.92 50.39 30.87
C PRO A 395 7.73 51.10 32.22
N LYS A 396 8.80 51.76 32.70
CA LYS A 396 8.67 52.69 33.82
C LYS A 396 7.77 53.86 33.42
N THR A 397 7.08 54.45 34.41
CA THR A 397 6.27 55.64 34.19
C THR A 397 7.13 56.76 33.62
N GLY A 398 6.77 57.27 32.44
CA GLY A 398 7.53 58.29 31.75
C GLY A 398 7.37 58.25 30.24
N VAL A 399 8.19 59.04 29.56
CA VAL A 399 8.22 59.11 28.09
C VAL A 399 8.97 57.89 27.56
N THR A 400 8.34 57.08 26.73
CA THR A 400 8.95 55.90 26.08
C THR A 400 9.45 56.20 24.67
N TYR A 401 8.85 57.19 24.01
CA TYR A 401 9.31 57.72 22.72
C TYR A 401 9.25 59.25 22.71
N ARG A 402 10.25 59.88 22.08
CA ARG A 402 10.30 61.34 21.90
C ARG A 402 10.84 61.69 20.51
N ASN A 403 10.06 62.44 19.77
CA ASN A 403 10.52 63.07 18.53
C ASN A 403 11.44 64.26 18.84
N LYS A 404 12.63 64.26 18.24
CA LYS A 404 13.69 65.27 18.44
C LYS A 404 13.28 66.65 17.94
N ASP A 405 12.45 66.72 16.91
CA ASP A 405 11.97 67.98 16.31
C ASP A 405 10.99 68.72 17.22
N TYR A 406 10.42 68.01 18.19
CA TYR A 406 9.49 68.54 19.18
C TYR A 406 10.10 68.59 20.57
N SER A 407 11.41 68.83 20.68
CA SER A 407 12.18 68.89 21.95
C SER A 407 11.92 70.16 22.79
N GLY A 408 11.13 71.11 22.30
CA GLY A 408 10.82 72.36 22.99
C GLY A 408 10.30 72.16 24.42
N THR A 409 10.68 73.08 25.31
CA THR A 409 10.38 73.01 26.75
C THR A 409 9.50 74.14 27.26
N ARG A 410 8.89 74.90 26.34
CA ARG A 410 8.19 76.15 26.67
C ARG A 410 6.78 75.94 27.19
N CYS A 411 6.22 74.73 27.18
CA CYS A 411 5.06 74.40 28.00
C CYS A 411 5.23 73.02 28.63
N SER A 412 4.45 72.72 29.66
CA SER A 412 4.43 71.39 30.25
C SER A 412 3.01 70.83 30.33
N LEU A 413 2.89 69.53 30.14
CA LEU A 413 1.65 68.77 30.23
C LEU A 413 1.82 67.70 31.31
N VAL A 414 1.02 67.79 32.37
CA VAL A 414 0.92 66.81 33.43
C VAL A 414 -0.27 65.91 33.13
N ILE A 415 -0.04 64.63 32.89
CA ILE A 415 -1.05 63.62 32.60
C ILE A 415 -1.36 62.87 33.90
N LYS A 416 -2.62 62.92 34.32
CA LYS A 416 -3.12 62.31 35.55
C LYS A 416 -4.23 61.30 35.20
N PRO A 417 -3.89 60.02 34.98
CA PRO A 417 -4.86 58.95 35.07
C PRO A 417 -5.45 58.86 36.49
N PRO A 418 -6.63 58.25 36.66
CA PRO A 418 -7.14 57.85 37.96
C PRO A 418 -6.12 57.07 38.78
N THR A 419 -5.97 57.47 40.03
CA THR A 419 -4.95 56.91 40.93
C THR A 419 -5.38 55.61 41.59
N SER A 420 -6.67 55.28 41.59
CA SER A 420 -7.24 54.20 42.40
C SER A 420 -7.88 53.05 41.62
N ASP A 421 -7.99 53.14 40.29
CA ASP A 421 -8.64 52.07 39.51
C ASP A 421 -7.70 50.93 39.13
N GLY A 422 -6.38 51.07 39.36
CA GLY A 422 -5.42 50.00 39.12
C GLY A 422 -5.03 49.83 37.64
N SER A 423 -5.50 50.69 36.74
CA SER A 423 -5.16 50.60 35.32
C SER A 423 -3.80 51.23 34.99
N THR A 424 -3.14 50.68 33.98
CA THR A 424 -2.01 51.32 33.32
C THR A 424 -2.48 52.11 32.12
N THR A 425 -1.78 53.19 31.78
CA THR A 425 -2.16 54.10 30.68
C THR A 425 -0.99 54.32 29.74
N TYR A 426 -1.26 54.26 28.45
CA TYR A 426 -0.33 54.61 27.39
C TYR A 426 -0.90 55.76 26.55
N ILE A 427 -0.08 56.78 26.29
CA ILE A 427 -0.49 57.98 25.58
C ILE A 427 0.40 58.16 24.36
N LYS A 428 -0.18 58.43 23.20
CA LYS A 428 0.52 58.92 22.02
C LYS A 428 0.10 60.36 21.73
N LEU A 429 1.08 61.26 21.63
CA LEU A 429 0.89 62.65 21.25
C LEU A 429 1.25 62.84 19.79
N TYR A 430 0.38 63.49 19.04
CA TYR A 430 0.59 63.83 17.65
C TYR A 430 0.45 65.34 17.46
N ALA A 431 1.29 65.94 16.62
CA ALA A 431 1.12 67.34 16.23
C ALA A 431 -0.10 67.50 15.28
N GLU A 432 -0.52 68.74 15.03
CA GLU A 432 -1.65 69.06 14.14
C GLU A 432 -1.49 68.45 12.73
N ASN A 433 -0.24 68.41 12.23
CA ASN A 433 0.13 67.80 10.95
C ASN A 433 0.21 66.25 10.97
N GLY A 434 -0.08 65.61 12.11
CA GLY A 434 -0.05 64.16 12.27
C GLY A 434 1.31 63.58 12.66
N ALA A 435 2.37 64.38 12.79
CA ALA A 435 3.67 63.88 13.22
C ALA A 435 3.60 63.30 14.65
N HIS A 436 4.12 62.08 14.85
CA HIS A 436 4.20 61.47 16.18
C HIS A 436 5.24 62.21 17.04
N VAL A 437 4.78 62.83 18.11
CA VAL A 437 5.57 63.74 18.98
C VAL A 437 6.18 62.99 20.15
N ALA A 438 5.39 62.21 20.87
CA ALA A 438 5.87 61.44 22.02
C ALA A 438 4.91 60.31 22.40
N SER A 439 5.47 59.23 22.92
CA SER A 439 4.73 58.19 23.65
C SER A 439 5.03 58.28 25.13
N ILE A 440 4.02 58.10 25.98
CA ILE A 440 4.15 58.13 27.43
C ILE A 440 3.47 56.90 28.01
N PHE A 441 4.19 56.11 28.79
CA PHE A 441 3.64 55.02 29.59
C PHE A 441 3.48 55.46 31.04
N ILE A 442 2.38 55.09 31.68
CA ILE A 442 2.05 55.46 33.06
C ILE A 442 1.54 54.21 33.77
N ASN A 443 2.31 53.73 34.74
CA ASN A 443 1.90 52.62 35.60
C ASN A 443 0.72 53.05 36.49
N ALA A 444 -0.01 52.06 37.01
CA ALA A 444 -1.15 52.27 37.88
C ALA A 444 -0.80 53.16 39.09
N GLY A 445 -1.69 54.10 39.42
CA GLY A 445 -1.45 55.11 40.47
C GLY A 445 -0.46 56.22 40.09
N GLY A 446 0.19 56.11 38.94
CA GLY A 446 1.19 57.06 38.47
C GLY A 446 0.62 58.30 37.80
N LYS A 447 1.50 59.28 37.59
CA LYS A 447 1.29 60.43 36.73
C LYS A 447 2.57 60.72 35.96
N ALA A 448 2.47 61.31 34.78
CA ALA A 448 3.64 61.69 33.99
C ALA A 448 3.61 63.19 33.67
N LYS A 449 4.78 63.81 33.57
CA LYS A 449 4.93 65.20 33.12
C LYS A 449 5.84 65.21 31.89
N ILE A 450 5.37 65.82 30.81
CA ILE A 450 6.16 66.01 29.59
C ILE A 450 6.26 67.50 29.27
N LYS A 451 7.45 67.95 28.88
CA LYS A 451 7.65 69.29 28.33
C LYS A 451 7.51 69.25 26.81
N LEU A 452 6.82 70.24 26.23
CA LEU A 452 6.49 70.31 24.81
C LEU A 452 6.72 71.74 24.27
N PRO A 453 6.93 71.91 22.95
CA PRO A 453 6.80 73.21 22.32
C PRO A 453 5.33 73.68 22.36
N PRO A 454 5.07 74.99 22.36
CA PRO A 454 3.72 75.52 22.19
C PRO A 454 3.17 75.10 20.83
N GLY A 455 1.90 74.74 20.74
CA GLY A 455 1.32 74.23 19.50
C GLY A 455 -0.02 73.54 19.73
N LYS A 456 -0.57 72.96 18.66
CA LYS A 456 -1.77 72.12 18.71
C LYS A 456 -1.41 70.66 18.62
N TYR A 457 -2.08 69.84 19.44
CA TYR A 457 -1.79 68.43 19.55
C TYR A 457 -3.08 67.61 19.57
N ARG A 458 -3.03 66.44 18.93
CA ARG A 458 -3.99 65.35 19.14
C ARG A 458 -3.41 64.37 20.15
N ILE A 459 -4.25 63.89 21.06
CA ILE A 459 -3.84 62.98 22.11
C ILE A 459 -4.64 61.70 21.97
N LYS A 460 -3.97 60.58 21.73
CA LYS A 460 -4.58 59.26 21.78
C LYS A 460 -4.18 58.58 23.07
N ALA A 461 -5.14 57.96 23.75
CA ALA A 461 -4.93 57.26 25.00
C ALA A 461 -5.39 55.80 24.87
N ALA A 462 -4.59 54.91 25.43
CA ALA A 462 -4.94 53.52 25.66
C ALA A 462 -4.81 53.24 27.16
N TYR A 463 -5.69 52.42 27.73
CA TYR A 463 -5.50 51.94 29.09
C TYR A 463 -5.98 50.50 29.24
N SER A 464 -5.42 49.77 30.19
CA SER A 464 -5.85 48.42 30.50
C SER A 464 -5.54 48.05 31.95
N PHE A 465 -6.18 46.98 32.41
CA PHE A 465 -5.89 46.28 33.65
C PHE A 465 -5.08 44.99 33.40
N GLY A 466 -4.87 44.65 32.12
CA GLY A 466 -4.21 43.43 31.68
C GLY A 466 -2.76 43.62 31.27
N SER A 467 -2.30 42.71 30.41
CA SER A 467 -0.89 42.60 30.01
C SER A 467 -0.46 43.65 28.98
N TRP A 468 0.85 43.90 28.91
CA TRP A 468 1.48 44.75 27.91
C TRP A 468 2.18 43.89 26.85
N PHE A 469 1.93 44.17 25.57
CA PHE A 469 2.44 43.44 24.41
C PHE A 469 3.45 44.27 23.58
N GLY A 470 3.96 45.36 24.15
CA GLY A 470 4.88 46.28 23.46
C GLY A 470 4.19 47.46 22.79
N GLU A 471 4.97 48.41 22.28
CA GLU A 471 4.42 49.69 21.76
C GLU A 471 3.53 49.53 20.51
N LYS A 472 3.71 48.44 19.77
CA LYS A 472 2.95 48.13 18.55
C LYS A 472 1.56 47.60 18.88
N ASP A 473 1.48 46.58 19.75
CA ASP A 473 0.24 45.89 20.09
C ASP A 473 -0.43 46.40 21.37
N MET A 474 0.32 47.16 22.17
CA MET A 474 -0.10 47.80 23.41
C MET A 474 -0.74 46.83 24.40
N PHE A 475 -2.06 46.89 24.58
CA PHE A 475 -2.78 46.09 25.57
C PHE A 475 -3.65 44.99 24.91
N GLY A 476 -3.51 44.77 23.59
CA GLY A 476 -4.36 43.81 22.88
C GLY A 476 -5.85 44.16 22.94
N ASP A 477 -6.73 43.15 22.89
CA ASP A 477 -8.19 43.32 22.94
C ASP A 477 -8.71 43.72 24.33
N GLU A 478 -7.90 43.52 25.38
CA GLU A 478 -8.21 43.95 26.75
C GLU A 478 -7.94 45.45 26.99
N GLY A 479 -7.40 46.14 25.98
CA GLY A 479 -7.17 47.57 25.99
C GLY A 479 -8.42 48.38 25.67
N PHE A 480 -8.57 49.50 26.36
CA PHE A 480 -9.50 50.56 26.02
C PHE A 480 -8.75 51.64 25.25
N TYR A 481 -9.14 51.89 23.99
CA TYR A 481 -8.45 52.83 23.09
C TYR A 481 -9.37 54.00 22.74
N GLN A 482 -8.85 55.22 22.85
CA GLN A 482 -9.62 56.44 22.61
C GLN A 482 -8.77 57.59 22.05
N VAL A 483 -9.37 58.38 21.17
CA VAL A 483 -8.85 59.72 20.82
C VAL A 483 -9.49 60.72 21.77
N LEU A 484 -8.66 61.47 22.51
CA LEU A 484 -9.15 62.45 23.47
C LEU A 484 -9.72 63.66 22.74
N LYS A 485 -10.78 64.24 23.32
CA LYS A 485 -11.43 65.43 22.79
C LYS A 485 -11.34 66.58 23.78
N MET A 486 -11.01 67.77 23.29
CA MET A 486 -10.99 69.00 24.09
C MET A 486 -12.40 69.60 24.24
N SER A 487 -13.26 69.38 23.24
CA SER A 487 -14.67 69.78 23.25
C SER A 487 -15.53 68.74 22.53
N ALA A 488 -16.84 68.93 22.48
CA ALA A 488 -17.73 68.06 21.71
C ALA A 488 -17.33 67.94 20.23
N THR A 489 -16.67 68.97 19.67
CA THR A 489 -16.38 69.10 18.25
C THR A 489 -14.89 69.09 17.89
N SER A 490 -13.97 69.09 18.87
CA SER A 490 -12.52 69.19 18.60
C SER A 490 -11.70 68.17 19.39
N ASP A 491 -10.78 67.49 18.70
CA ASP A 491 -9.71 66.63 19.23
C ASP A 491 -8.34 67.33 19.31
N LEU A 492 -8.27 68.62 18.94
CA LEU A 492 -7.05 69.42 18.99
C LEU A 492 -6.97 70.20 20.30
N PHE A 493 -5.91 69.94 21.05
CA PHE A 493 -5.54 70.63 22.27
C PHE A 493 -4.52 71.71 21.97
N GLN A 494 -4.84 72.98 22.28
CA GLN A 494 -3.93 74.10 22.10
C GLN A 494 -3.12 74.37 23.38
N PHE A 495 -1.79 74.25 23.28
CA PHE A 495 -0.86 74.61 24.35
C PHE A 495 -0.09 75.89 23.99
N LYS A 496 -0.03 76.82 24.94
CA LYS A 496 0.63 78.13 24.83
C LYS A 496 1.96 78.12 25.59
N ALA A 497 2.87 78.99 25.17
CA ALA A 497 4.16 79.16 25.83
C ALA A 497 4.00 79.63 27.28
N ASN A 498 4.86 79.13 28.16
CA ASN A 498 4.99 79.41 29.58
C ASN A 498 3.80 78.94 30.44
N TYR A 499 2.99 77.99 29.96
CA TYR A 499 1.90 77.39 30.73
C TYR A 499 2.20 75.94 31.15
N GLU A 500 1.61 75.55 32.28
CA GLU A 500 1.52 74.17 32.77
C GLU A 500 0.07 73.70 32.66
N TYR A 501 -0.15 72.70 31.81
CA TYR A 501 -1.44 72.09 31.56
C TYR A 501 -1.57 70.81 32.37
N THR A 502 -2.77 70.51 32.86
CA THR A 502 -3.10 69.23 33.48
C THR A 502 -4.18 68.53 32.66
N LEU A 503 -3.87 67.32 32.18
CA LEU A 503 -4.81 66.41 31.54
C LEU A 503 -5.24 65.35 32.55
N SER A 504 -6.43 65.51 33.11
CA SER A 504 -7.05 64.50 33.98
C SER A 504 -7.87 63.53 33.12
N LEU A 505 -7.55 62.24 33.16
CA LEU A 505 -8.26 61.22 32.39
C LEU A 505 -9.46 60.67 33.18
N ARG A 506 -10.44 60.09 32.48
CA ARG A 506 -11.63 59.41 33.03
C ARG A 506 -12.58 60.28 33.88
N THR A 507 -12.61 61.59 33.67
CA THR A 507 -13.64 62.50 34.22
C THR A 507 -14.74 62.75 33.19
N SER A 508 -16.03 62.82 33.57
CA SER A 508 -17.12 63.17 32.63
C SER A 508 -18.20 64.10 33.19
N LYS A 509 -18.64 65.03 32.33
CA LYS A 509 -20.06 65.44 32.12
C LYS A 509 -20.34 66.00 30.70
N ALA A 510 -19.33 66.45 29.93
CA ALA A 510 -19.52 66.94 28.54
C ALA A 510 -18.29 66.79 27.61
N GLY A 511 -17.42 65.81 27.84
CA GLY A 511 -16.23 65.59 27.01
C GLY A 511 -15.22 64.67 27.68
N ASN A 512 -15.26 63.40 27.28
CA ASN A 512 -14.27 62.31 27.38
C ASN A 512 -15.02 61.03 26.96
N VAL A 513 -15.56 60.99 25.73
CA VAL A 513 -16.52 59.94 25.35
C VAL A 513 -15.80 58.62 25.08
N THR A 514 -16.22 57.65 25.89
CA THR A 514 -16.33 56.21 25.69
C THR A 514 -16.47 55.78 24.22
N THR A 515 -15.41 55.25 23.64
CA THR A 515 -15.51 54.32 22.50
C THR A 515 -15.39 52.90 23.05
N ASN A 516 -16.52 52.18 23.08
CA ASN A 516 -16.60 50.81 23.60
C ASN A 516 -16.21 49.75 22.55
N LYS A 517 -15.70 50.15 21.37
CA LYS A 517 -15.31 49.24 20.29
C LYS A 517 -14.07 49.72 19.55
N GLU A 518 -13.23 48.72 19.29
CA GLU A 518 -11.89 48.70 18.74
C GLU A 518 -11.74 49.43 17.38
N ASN A 519 -10.67 50.23 17.25
CA ASN A 519 -10.04 50.52 15.96
C ASN A 519 -8.54 50.78 16.17
N ARG A 520 -7.73 49.72 16.12
CA ARG A 520 -6.27 49.78 16.24
C ARG A 520 -5.59 50.49 15.06
N LYS A 521 -6.20 50.46 13.86
CA LYS A 521 -5.61 51.01 12.62
C LYS A 521 -5.49 52.53 12.69
N ASP A 522 -6.38 53.17 13.43
CA ASP A 522 -6.43 54.62 13.60
C ASP A 522 -5.67 55.11 14.85
N PHE A 523 -4.88 54.25 15.53
CA PHE A 523 -4.12 54.59 16.75
C PHE A 523 -2.60 54.64 16.56
#